data_AF-A0ABD2AV22-F1
#
_entry.id   AF-A0ABD2AV22-F1
#
_cell.length_a   1.000
_cell.length_b   1.000
_cell.length_c   1.000
_cell.angle_alpha   90.00
_cell.angle_beta   90.00
_cell.angle_gamma   90.00
#
_symmetry.space_group_name_H-M   'P 1'
#
loop_
_entity.id
_entity.type
_entity.pdbx_description
1 polymer ?
#
loop_
_entity_poly.entity_id
_entity_poly.type
_entity_poly.pdbx_seq_one_letter_code
_entity_poly.pdbx_strand_id
1 'polypeptide(L)'
;MTHNGLFFLFYCFRYDLESDKLYSFSWYKDHEEFYRYVPRSEPTQHSYHVEGIKVDHRYSDHRRVQLEDVGLYTSGRYKCEVVAEAPNFNSVIAEANMEVVVLPEESPTITGEEKIYASGDVLALNCTSGKSHPGAHLKWFINGVQVKADSELRHEQHGLISTISSLRLELEPDHLSSEKIKVRCEAVVRSSQETNDSFIDSRATEVFVQGQSSLLRPSACLLVTLLLLQRLLVPH
;
A
#
# COMPACT_ATOMS: atom_id res chain seq x y z
N MET A 1 -27.33 15.42 -4.88
CA MET A 1 -26.33 14.65 -5.66
C MET A 1 -24.97 15.26 -5.38
N THR A 2 -24.27 14.75 -4.39
CA THR A 2 -22.92 15.21 -4.02
C THR A 2 -21.92 14.64 -5.03
N HIS A 3 -21.52 15.46 -6.00
CA HIS A 3 -20.34 15.19 -6.84
C HIS A 3 -19.08 15.37 -5.97
N ASN A 4 -18.76 14.36 -5.17
CA ASN A 4 -17.45 14.24 -4.53
C ASN A 4 -16.48 13.53 -5.49
N GLY A 5 -16.35 14.06 -6.72
CA GLY A 5 -15.35 13.58 -7.66
C GLY A 5 -13.99 14.16 -7.23
N LEU A 6 -12.99 13.30 -7.07
CA LEU A 6 -11.61 13.76 -6.96
C LEU A 6 -11.23 14.42 -8.28
N PHE A 7 -10.69 15.64 -8.21
CA PHE A 7 -10.14 16.35 -9.36
C PHE A 7 -8.62 16.38 -9.25
N PHE A 8 -7.95 16.37 -10.40
CA PHE A 8 -6.49 16.55 -10.48
C PHE A 8 -6.17 17.65 -11.48
N LEU A 9 -5.16 18.47 -11.17
CA LEU A 9 -4.79 19.63 -11.96
C LEU A 9 -3.35 19.50 -12.44
N PHE A 10 -3.19 19.36 -13.75
CA PHE A 10 -1.89 19.31 -14.40
C PHE A 10 -1.40 20.71 -14.78
N TYR A 11 -0.11 20.96 -14.58
CA TYR A 11 0.59 22.16 -15.01
C TYR A 11 1.87 21.78 -15.74
N CYS A 12 2.12 22.42 -16.89
CA CYS A 12 3.39 22.27 -17.60
C CYS A 12 4.33 23.42 -17.17
N PHE A 13 5.16 23.19 -16.14
CA PHE A 13 6.00 24.23 -15.52
C PHE A 13 7.23 24.66 -16.35
N ARG A 14 7.49 24.05 -17.51
CA ARG A 14 8.59 24.44 -18.43
C ARG A 14 8.16 25.45 -19.49
N TYR A 15 7.04 26.13 -19.26
CA TYR A 15 6.48 27.13 -20.16
C TYR A 15 7.15 28.49 -19.96
N ASP A 16 8.18 28.79 -20.77
CA ASP A 16 8.57 30.16 -21.07
C ASP A 16 8.74 30.29 -22.58
N LEU A 17 7.76 30.91 -23.24
CA LEU A 17 7.83 31.17 -24.68
C LEU A 17 8.72 32.39 -24.98
N GLU A 18 9.30 33.06 -23.98
CA GLU A 18 10.00 34.33 -24.13
C GLU A 18 9.18 35.33 -24.98
N SER A 19 9.49 35.44 -26.28
CA SER A 19 8.84 36.28 -27.29
C SER A 19 7.99 35.54 -28.34
N ASP A 20 8.05 34.21 -28.39
CA ASP A 20 7.38 33.40 -29.41
C ASP A 20 5.88 33.24 -29.12
N LYS A 21 5.08 33.14 -30.19
CA LYS A 21 3.63 32.91 -30.08
C LYS A 21 3.33 31.43 -29.95
N LEU A 22 2.34 31.06 -29.15
CA LEU A 22 1.89 29.68 -29.01
C LEU A 22 1.20 29.19 -30.28
N TYR A 23 1.69 28.09 -30.85
CA TYR A 23 1.00 27.35 -31.90
C TYR A 23 0.01 26.35 -31.29
N SER A 24 0.49 25.49 -30.38
CA SER A 24 -0.34 24.50 -29.71
C SER A 24 0.21 24.10 -28.35
N PHE A 25 -0.70 23.71 -27.46
CA PHE A 25 -0.41 23.08 -26.18
C PHE A 25 -1.16 21.75 -26.10
N SER A 26 -0.45 20.65 -25.95
CA SER A 26 -1.04 19.30 -25.98
C SER A 26 -0.65 18.51 -24.74
N TRP A 27 -1.59 17.68 -24.27
CA TRP A 27 -1.33 16.66 -23.26
C TRP A 27 -1.61 15.27 -23.80
N TYR A 28 -0.75 14.34 -23.38
CA TYR A 28 -0.83 12.94 -23.72
C TYR A 28 -0.82 12.09 -22.45
N LYS A 29 -1.55 10.97 -22.47
CA LYS A 29 -1.48 9.88 -21.49
C LYS A 29 -1.12 8.63 -22.27
N ASP A 30 -0.06 7.93 -21.83
CA ASP A 30 0.39 6.68 -22.44
C ASP A 30 0.56 6.75 -23.97
N HIS A 31 1.09 7.89 -24.43
CA HIS A 31 1.34 8.23 -25.85
C HIS A 31 0.10 8.61 -26.67
N GLU A 32 -1.10 8.60 -26.09
CA GLU A 32 -2.33 9.04 -26.72
C GLU A 32 -2.66 10.48 -26.32
N GLU A 33 -2.92 11.35 -27.29
CA GLU A 33 -3.32 12.74 -27.03
C GLU A 33 -4.73 12.76 -26.45
N PHE A 34 -4.94 13.42 -25.31
CA PHE A 34 -6.27 13.55 -24.72
C PHE A 34 -6.76 15.01 -24.66
N TYR A 35 -5.86 15.98 -24.78
CA TYR A 35 -6.20 17.39 -24.79
C TYR A 35 -5.26 18.19 -25.69
N ARG A 36 -5.83 19.14 -26.44
CA ARG A 36 -5.08 20.10 -27.25
C ARG A 36 -5.74 21.47 -27.22
N TYR A 37 -4.93 22.50 -26.99
CA TYR A 37 -5.31 23.90 -27.10
C TYR A 37 -4.61 24.52 -28.32
N VAL A 38 -5.37 25.10 -29.24
CA VAL A 38 -4.86 25.84 -30.41
C VAL A 38 -5.51 27.23 -30.43
N PRO A 39 -4.76 28.32 -30.17
CA PRO A 39 -5.35 29.66 -30.03
C PRO A 39 -6.13 30.15 -31.26
N ARG A 40 -5.76 29.69 -32.45
CA ARG A 40 -6.33 30.13 -33.74
C ARG A 40 -7.40 29.19 -34.31
N SER A 41 -7.76 28.11 -33.62
CA SER A 41 -8.81 27.19 -34.07
C SER A 41 -10.17 27.54 -33.47
N GLU A 42 -11.24 27.08 -34.12
CA GLU A 42 -12.60 27.12 -33.60
C GLU A 42 -13.14 25.67 -33.57
N PRO A 43 -13.37 25.06 -32.39
CA PRO A 43 -13.12 25.60 -31.05
C PRO A 43 -11.62 25.70 -30.72
N THR A 44 -11.23 26.48 -29.71
CA THR A 44 -9.83 26.62 -29.27
C THR A 44 -9.32 25.43 -28.45
N GLN A 45 -10.24 24.71 -27.79
CA GLN A 45 -9.95 23.53 -26.99
C GLN A 45 -10.51 22.27 -27.67
N HIS A 46 -9.71 21.21 -27.69
CA HIS A 46 -10.05 19.91 -28.23
C HIS A 46 -9.71 18.85 -27.19
N SER A 47 -10.59 17.87 -26.99
CA SER A 47 -10.34 16.70 -26.16
C SER A 47 -10.60 15.44 -26.95
N TYR A 48 -9.82 14.40 -26.68
CA TYR A 48 -9.95 13.10 -27.34
C TYR A 48 -10.16 12.02 -26.29
N HIS A 49 -10.85 10.96 -26.69
CA HIS A 49 -11.14 9.86 -25.79
C HIS A 49 -9.86 9.08 -25.48
N VAL A 50 -9.52 9.02 -24.20
CA VAL A 50 -8.50 8.14 -23.64
C VAL A 50 -9.07 7.54 -22.36
N GLU A 51 -8.82 6.24 -22.12
CA GLU A 51 -9.36 5.54 -20.96
C GLU A 51 -8.90 6.20 -19.64
N GLY A 52 -9.85 6.42 -18.72
CA GLY A 52 -9.60 7.05 -17.43
C GLY A 52 -9.37 8.58 -17.48
N ILE A 53 -9.56 9.21 -18.64
CA ILE A 53 -9.44 10.66 -18.82
C ILE A 53 -10.79 11.32 -19.08
N LYS A 54 -11.10 12.33 -18.28
CA LYS A 54 -12.25 13.22 -18.48
C LYS A 54 -11.83 14.66 -18.22
N VAL A 55 -11.72 15.46 -19.27
CA VAL A 55 -11.24 16.85 -19.18
C VAL A 55 -12.39 17.80 -18.82
N ASP A 56 -12.19 18.68 -17.83
CA ASP A 56 -13.08 19.85 -17.63
C ASP A 56 -12.55 21.06 -18.42
N HIS A 57 -13.18 21.33 -19.57
CA HIS A 57 -12.84 22.47 -20.42
C HIS A 57 -13.04 23.85 -19.76
N ARG A 58 -13.84 23.95 -18.70
CA ARG A 58 -14.08 25.22 -17.98
C ARG A 58 -12.87 25.63 -17.14
N TYR A 59 -12.09 24.65 -16.69
CA TYR A 59 -10.90 24.87 -15.86
C TYR A 59 -9.60 24.48 -16.55
N SER A 60 -9.68 24.20 -17.86
CA SER A 60 -8.55 23.89 -18.72
C SER A 60 -8.31 25.03 -19.71
N ASP A 61 -7.04 25.27 -20.02
CA ASP A 61 -6.61 26.33 -20.92
C ASP A 61 -5.27 25.96 -21.59
N HIS A 62 -4.48 26.96 -22.00
CA HIS A 62 -3.20 26.81 -22.68
C HIS A 62 -2.01 26.53 -21.73
N ARG A 63 -2.26 26.40 -20.41
CA ARG A 63 -1.23 26.18 -19.38
C ARG A 63 -1.55 25.02 -18.47
N ARG A 64 -2.83 24.79 -18.21
CA ARG A 64 -3.30 23.78 -17.26
C ARG A 64 -4.44 22.94 -17.84
N VAL A 65 -4.53 21.71 -17.36
CA VAL A 65 -5.62 20.79 -17.69
C VAL A 65 -6.16 20.19 -16.39
N GLN A 66 -7.46 20.32 -16.19
CA GLN A 66 -8.15 19.70 -15.06
C GLN A 66 -8.85 18.43 -15.53
N LEU A 67 -8.60 17.34 -14.80
CA LEU A 67 -9.35 16.10 -14.93
C LEU A 67 -10.44 16.01 -13.86
N GLU A 68 -11.61 15.54 -14.27
CA GLU A 68 -12.70 15.10 -13.41
C GLU A 68 -12.66 13.59 -13.20
N ASP A 69 -13.35 13.12 -12.16
CA ASP A 69 -13.61 11.69 -11.90
C ASP A 69 -12.31 10.84 -11.89
N VAL A 70 -11.28 11.37 -11.25
CA VAL A 70 -9.95 10.72 -11.16
C VAL A 70 -10.08 9.38 -10.44
N GLY A 71 -9.60 8.32 -11.09
CA GLY A 71 -9.66 6.96 -10.58
C GLY A 71 -8.45 6.13 -11.01
N LEU A 72 -8.49 4.82 -10.78
CA LEU A 72 -7.35 3.91 -11.04
C LEU A 72 -6.82 4.02 -12.48
N TYR A 73 -7.73 4.07 -13.46
CA TYR A 73 -7.41 4.18 -14.88
C TYR A 73 -6.79 5.52 -15.29
N THR A 74 -6.86 6.55 -14.43
CA THR A 74 -6.16 7.82 -14.64
C THR A 74 -4.65 7.68 -14.40
N SER A 75 -4.17 6.61 -13.77
CA SER A 75 -2.73 6.32 -13.67
C SER A 75 -2.11 6.12 -15.05
N GLY A 76 -0.88 6.57 -15.24
CA GLY A 76 -0.16 6.44 -16.51
C GLY A 76 1.00 7.41 -16.67
N ARG A 77 1.66 7.36 -17.82
CA ARG A 77 2.71 8.31 -18.20
C ARG A 77 2.09 9.51 -18.88
N TYR A 78 2.25 10.68 -18.29
CA TYR A 78 1.75 11.94 -18.81
C TYR A 78 2.87 12.73 -19.47
N LYS A 79 2.56 13.31 -20.63
CA LYS A 79 3.45 14.20 -21.39
C LYS A 79 2.74 15.51 -21.68
N CYS A 80 3.37 16.64 -21.39
CA CYS A 80 2.98 17.92 -21.96
C CYS A 80 3.90 18.30 -23.11
N GLU A 81 3.34 18.86 -24.17
CA GLU A 81 4.06 19.38 -25.32
C GLU A 81 3.55 20.78 -25.66
N VAL A 82 4.47 21.74 -25.72
CA VAL A 82 4.19 23.14 -26.08
C VAL A 82 4.95 23.44 -27.35
N VAL A 83 4.26 23.91 -28.39
CA VAL A 83 4.86 24.22 -29.69
C VAL A 83 4.69 25.71 -29.99
N ALA A 84 5.77 26.36 -30.38
CA ALA A 84 5.78 27.75 -30.84
C ALA A 84 5.35 27.87 -32.31
N GLU A 85 4.87 29.04 -32.71
CA GLU A 85 4.52 29.35 -34.10
C GLU A 85 5.75 29.48 -35.02
N ALA A 86 5.46 29.60 -36.32
CA ALA A 86 6.44 30.01 -37.31
C ALA A 86 7.15 31.31 -36.89
N PRO A 87 8.45 31.47 -37.19
CA PRO A 87 9.28 30.58 -38.02
C PRO A 87 10.01 29.48 -37.25
N ASN A 88 10.05 29.53 -35.91
CA ASN A 88 10.96 28.69 -35.13
C ASN A 88 10.42 27.28 -34.92
N PHE A 89 9.09 27.12 -34.75
CA PHE A 89 8.45 25.83 -34.49
C PHE A 89 9.08 25.03 -33.33
N ASN A 90 9.70 25.73 -32.38
CA ASN A 90 10.34 25.12 -31.23
C ASN A 90 9.30 24.35 -30.40
N SER A 91 9.67 23.18 -29.87
CA SER A 91 8.83 22.41 -28.96
C SER A 91 9.50 22.18 -27.61
N VAL A 92 8.73 22.36 -26.54
CA VAL A 92 9.11 22.02 -25.17
C VAL A 92 8.27 20.85 -24.71
N ILE A 93 8.93 19.79 -24.27
CA ILE A 93 8.29 18.56 -23.81
C ILE A 93 8.72 18.28 -22.37
N ALA A 94 7.77 17.88 -21.53
CA ALA A 94 8.05 17.33 -20.22
C ALA A 94 7.16 16.12 -19.96
N GLU A 95 7.71 15.15 -19.23
CA GLU A 95 7.03 13.89 -18.94
C GLU A 95 7.15 13.53 -17.47
N ALA A 96 6.09 12.93 -16.93
CA ALA A 96 6.05 12.41 -15.57
C ALA A 96 5.07 11.24 -15.48
N ASN A 97 5.32 10.32 -14.56
CA ASN A 97 4.40 9.21 -14.27
C ASN A 97 3.49 9.61 -13.10
N MET A 98 2.18 9.48 -13.29
CA MET A 98 1.17 9.63 -12.25
C MET A 98 0.66 8.25 -11.83
N GLU A 99 0.65 7.99 -10.54
CA GLU A 99 0.06 6.79 -9.94
C GLU A 99 -1.07 7.19 -8.99
N VAL A 100 -2.24 6.59 -9.15
CA VAL A 100 -3.36 6.76 -8.23
C VAL A 100 -3.28 5.69 -7.15
N VAL A 101 -3.08 6.14 -5.90
CA VAL A 101 -3.07 5.26 -4.72
C VAL A 101 -4.43 5.31 -4.04
N VAL A 102 -5.03 4.13 -3.82
CA VAL A 102 -6.25 3.94 -3.05
C VAL A 102 -5.90 3.28 -1.73
N LEU A 103 -6.16 3.98 -0.63
CA LEU A 103 -5.91 3.47 0.71
C LEU A 103 -7.06 2.58 1.19
N PRO A 104 -6.76 1.56 2.00
CA PRO A 104 -7.82 0.83 2.69
C PRO A 104 -8.58 1.76 3.63
N GLU A 105 -9.88 1.58 3.79
CA GLU A 105 -10.67 2.39 4.72
C GLU A 105 -10.36 2.03 6.18
N GLU A 106 -10.12 0.75 6.45
CA GLU A 106 -9.91 0.19 7.79
C GLU A 106 -8.51 -0.44 7.95
N SER A 107 -8.10 -0.64 9.20
CA SER A 107 -6.92 -1.46 9.55
C SER A 107 -7.14 -2.94 9.19
N PRO A 108 -6.09 -3.75 9.03
CA PRO A 108 -6.27 -5.17 8.72
C PRO A 108 -6.96 -5.92 9.86
N THR A 109 -7.71 -6.97 9.56
CA THR A 109 -8.42 -7.76 10.57
C THR A 109 -7.71 -9.08 10.82
N ILE A 110 -7.40 -9.37 12.09
CA ILE A 110 -6.87 -10.67 12.52
C ILE A 110 -8.05 -11.56 12.92
N THR A 111 -8.02 -12.82 12.48
CA THR A 111 -9.01 -13.85 12.81
C THR A 111 -8.32 -15.19 13.05
N GLY A 112 -9.05 -16.15 13.63
CA GLY A 112 -8.55 -17.49 13.92
C GLY A 112 -7.99 -17.64 15.33
N GLU A 113 -8.11 -16.62 16.18
CA GLU A 113 -7.65 -16.69 17.56
C GLU A 113 -8.44 -17.71 18.39
N GLU A 114 -7.72 -18.56 19.10
CA GLU A 114 -8.28 -19.40 20.17
C GLU A 114 -8.17 -18.72 21.53
N LYS A 115 -8.96 -19.19 22.49
CA LYS A 115 -9.04 -18.56 23.82
C LYS A 115 -7.77 -18.73 24.64
N ILE A 116 -7.07 -19.86 24.54
CA ILE A 116 -5.87 -20.21 25.32
C ILE A 116 -5.00 -21.15 24.50
N TYR A 117 -3.70 -20.86 24.42
CA TYR A 117 -2.68 -21.71 23.81
C TYR A 117 -1.68 -22.23 24.85
N ALA A 118 -1.09 -23.39 24.61
CA ALA A 118 -0.02 -23.99 25.40
C ALA A 118 1.27 -24.15 24.56
N SER A 119 2.37 -24.49 25.23
CA SER A 119 3.63 -24.80 24.52
C SER A 119 3.45 -26.04 23.65
N GLY A 120 3.91 -25.96 22.40
CA GLY A 120 3.73 -27.00 21.38
C GLY A 120 2.46 -26.86 20.55
N ASP A 121 1.54 -25.96 20.93
CA ASP A 121 0.38 -25.64 20.09
C ASP A 121 0.80 -24.86 18.84
N VAL A 122 0.00 -24.96 17.79
CA VAL A 122 0.19 -24.19 16.55
C VAL A 122 -0.72 -22.97 16.57
N LEU A 123 -0.13 -21.79 16.68
CA LEU A 123 -0.82 -20.52 16.49
C LEU A 123 -1.17 -20.36 15.01
N ALA A 124 -2.43 -20.59 14.66
CA ALA A 124 -2.95 -20.52 13.30
C ALA A 124 -3.88 -19.31 13.14
N LEU A 125 -3.39 -18.25 12.50
CA LEU A 125 -4.11 -16.97 12.37
C LEU A 125 -4.17 -16.52 10.92
N ASN A 126 -5.23 -15.78 10.58
CA ASN A 126 -5.35 -15.09 9.31
C ASN A 126 -5.42 -13.59 9.54
N CYS A 127 -4.69 -12.83 8.73
CA CYS A 127 -4.78 -11.38 8.67
C CYS A 127 -5.28 -10.98 7.30
N THR A 128 -6.36 -10.20 7.26
CA THR A 128 -7.00 -9.74 6.02
C THR A 128 -6.87 -8.22 5.91
N SER A 129 -6.29 -7.71 4.84
CA SER A 129 -6.24 -6.29 4.56
C SER A 129 -7.57 -5.79 4.00
N GLY A 130 -7.88 -4.52 4.25
CA GLY A 130 -8.83 -3.77 3.43
C GLY A 130 -8.41 -3.75 1.96
N LYS A 131 -9.34 -3.38 1.08
CA LYS A 131 -9.09 -3.21 -0.36
C LYS A 131 -8.24 -1.97 -0.60
N SER A 132 -7.14 -2.12 -1.34
CA SER A 132 -6.24 -1.00 -1.66
C SER A 132 -5.65 -1.13 -3.07
N HIS A 133 -5.10 -0.04 -3.59
CA HIS A 133 -4.27 -0.03 -4.79
C HIS A 133 -3.05 0.87 -4.57
N PRO A 134 -1.82 0.37 -4.69
CA PRO A 134 -1.46 -1.05 -4.83
C PRO A 134 -1.95 -1.90 -3.65
N GLY A 135 -2.03 -3.21 -3.84
CA GLY A 135 -2.48 -4.13 -2.80
C GLY A 135 -1.49 -4.20 -1.63
N ALA A 136 -1.99 -4.08 -0.41
CA ALA A 136 -1.16 -4.04 0.79
C ALA A 136 -0.26 -5.28 0.95
N HIS A 137 0.96 -5.06 1.42
CA HIS A 137 1.86 -6.10 1.90
C HIS A 137 1.63 -6.32 3.39
N LEU A 138 1.36 -7.57 3.79
CA LEU A 138 1.11 -7.92 5.17
C LEU A 138 2.37 -8.44 5.86
N LYS A 139 2.58 -8.04 7.11
CA LYS A 139 3.68 -8.51 7.96
C LYS A 139 3.14 -8.94 9.31
N TRP A 140 3.71 -10.02 9.83
CA TRP A 140 3.38 -10.56 11.16
C TRP A 140 4.48 -10.25 12.16
N PHE A 141 4.07 -9.94 13.39
CA PHE A 141 4.96 -9.78 14.52
C PHE A 141 4.39 -10.53 15.73
N ILE A 142 5.25 -11.33 16.37
CA ILE A 142 4.95 -12.07 17.60
C ILE A 142 5.84 -11.50 18.69
N ASN A 143 5.24 -10.97 19.75
CA ASN A 143 5.94 -10.29 20.84
C ASN A 143 6.93 -9.21 20.35
N GLY A 144 6.59 -8.53 19.25
CA GLY A 144 7.42 -7.49 18.62
C GLY A 144 8.47 -8.00 17.63
N VAL A 145 8.68 -9.31 17.52
CA VAL A 145 9.63 -9.91 16.56
C VAL A 145 8.91 -10.25 15.27
N GLN A 146 9.44 -9.80 14.14
CA GLN A 146 8.85 -10.10 12.83
C GLN A 146 9.00 -11.59 12.51
N VAL A 147 7.89 -12.22 12.12
CA VAL A 147 7.86 -13.62 11.68
C VAL A 147 7.40 -13.70 10.22
N LYS A 148 7.74 -14.82 9.56
CA LYS A 148 7.32 -15.06 8.18
C LYS A 148 5.87 -15.57 8.16
N ALA A 149 5.12 -15.14 7.15
CA ALA A 149 3.84 -15.74 6.83
C ALA A 149 4.05 -17.18 6.33
N ASP A 150 3.05 -18.02 6.58
CA ASP A 150 2.95 -19.37 6.02
C ASP A 150 2.49 -19.32 4.55
N SER A 151 1.48 -18.48 4.27
CA SER A 151 0.95 -18.27 2.93
C SER A 151 0.36 -16.87 2.76
N GLU A 152 0.26 -16.43 1.50
CA GLU A 152 -0.41 -15.19 1.11
C GLU A 152 -1.37 -15.46 -0.05
N LEU A 153 -2.58 -14.93 0.03
CA LEU A 153 -3.59 -14.94 -1.02
C LEU A 153 -3.99 -13.50 -1.33
N ARG A 154 -4.13 -13.17 -2.61
CA ARG A 154 -4.55 -11.83 -3.06
C ARG A 154 -5.84 -11.96 -3.84
N HIS A 155 -6.82 -11.14 -3.49
CA HIS A 155 -8.12 -11.08 -4.14
C HIS A 155 -8.30 -9.72 -4.80
N GLU A 156 -8.43 -9.70 -6.11
CA GLU A 156 -8.61 -8.49 -6.90
C GLU A 156 -10.08 -8.32 -7.31
N GLN A 157 -10.62 -7.12 -7.10
CA GLN A 157 -11.93 -6.71 -7.58
C GLN A 157 -11.88 -5.26 -8.08
N HIS A 158 -12.17 -5.04 -9.36
CA HIS A 158 -12.18 -3.72 -9.98
C HIS A 158 -10.87 -2.93 -9.77
N GLY A 159 -9.73 -3.62 -9.90
CA GLY A 159 -8.39 -3.03 -9.70
C GLY A 159 -7.98 -2.80 -8.25
N LEU A 160 -8.88 -3.00 -7.27
CA LEU A 160 -8.54 -2.97 -5.85
C LEU A 160 -8.19 -4.37 -5.35
N ILE A 161 -7.18 -4.46 -4.50
CA ILE A 161 -6.63 -5.73 -4.02
C ILE A 161 -6.83 -5.81 -2.50
N SER A 162 -7.39 -6.93 -2.03
CA SER A 162 -7.37 -7.33 -0.62
C SER A 162 -6.40 -8.50 -0.47
N THR A 163 -5.51 -8.42 0.50
CA THR A 163 -4.49 -9.44 0.78
C THR A 163 -4.88 -10.20 2.05
N ILE A 164 -4.83 -11.52 2.01
CA ILE A 164 -4.97 -12.39 3.18
C ILE A 164 -3.63 -13.08 3.42
N SER A 165 -3.06 -12.88 4.60
CA SER A 165 -1.84 -13.56 5.02
C SER A 165 -2.16 -14.54 6.15
N SER A 166 -1.77 -15.79 5.96
CA SER A 166 -1.93 -16.85 6.97
C SER A 166 -0.63 -17.01 7.75
N LEU A 167 -0.73 -17.20 9.05
CA LEU A 167 0.37 -17.52 9.95
C LEU A 167 0.12 -18.90 10.57
N ARG A 168 1.14 -19.76 10.55
CA ARG A 168 1.20 -21.00 11.33
C ARG A 168 2.53 -21.03 12.06
N LEU A 169 2.50 -20.92 13.39
CA LEU A 169 3.69 -20.89 14.23
C LEU A 169 3.55 -21.88 15.39
N GLU A 170 4.48 -22.81 15.50
CA GLU A 170 4.58 -23.67 16.69
C GLU A 170 5.11 -22.86 17.88
N LEU A 171 4.38 -22.91 19.00
CA LEU A 171 4.65 -22.08 20.16
C LEU A 171 5.72 -22.68 21.07
N GLU A 172 6.90 -22.07 21.03
CA GLU A 172 7.98 -22.35 22.00
C GLU A 172 7.73 -21.67 23.37
N PRO A 173 8.33 -22.18 24.46
CA PRO A 173 8.16 -21.62 25.81
C PRO A 173 8.46 -20.12 25.92
N ASP A 174 9.45 -19.63 25.15
CA ASP A 174 9.86 -18.22 25.17
C ASP A 174 8.76 -17.28 24.67
N HIS A 175 7.92 -17.74 23.73
CA HIS A 175 6.77 -16.97 23.24
C HIS A 175 5.69 -16.77 24.32
N LEU A 176 5.63 -17.68 25.30
CA LEU A 176 4.63 -17.73 26.37
C LEU A 176 5.09 -17.10 27.68
N SER A 177 6.30 -16.53 27.71
CA SER A 177 6.95 -15.96 28.90
C SER A 177 6.12 -14.92 29.66
N SER A 178 5.17 -14.24 28.99
CA SER A 178 4.31 -13.22 29.59
C SER A 178 2.85 -13.65 29.84
N GLU A 179 2.55 -14.96 29.77
CA GLU A 179 1.18 -15.55 29.83
C GLU A 179 0.20 -15.04 28.76
N LYS A 180 0.62 -14.06 27.96
CA LYS A 180 -0.07 -13.56 26.78
C LYS A 180 0.93 -13.50 25.64
N ILE A 181 0.45 -13.79 24.45
CA ILE A 181 1.21 -13.59 23.22
C ILE A 181 0.62 -12.38 22.52
N LYS A 182 1.47 -11.39 22.26
CA LYS A 182 1.11 -10.18 21.51
C LYS A 182 1.29 -10.46 20.03
N VAL A 183 0.19 -10.47 19.29
CA VAL A 183 0.19 -10.69 17.84
C VAL A 183 -0.15 -9.37 17.17
N ARG A 184 0.72 -8.92 16.26
CA ARG A 184 0.48 -7.72 15.45
C ARG A 184 0.57 -8.07 13.98
N CYS A 185 -0.44 -7.69 13.22
CA CYS A 185 -0.41 -7.70 11.77
C CYS A 185 -0.32 -6.26 11.26
N GLU A 186 0.63 -5.99 10.38
CA GLU A 186 0.86 -4.70 9.75
C GLU A 186 0.61 -4.80 8.25
N ALA A 187 -0.33 -4.00 7.74
CA ALA A 187 -0.59 -3.79 6.32
C ALA A 187 0.15 -2.54 5.83
N VAL A 188 0.93 -2.68 4.77
CA VAL A 188 1.70 -1.59 4.18
C VAL A 188 1.36 -1.42 2.72
N VAL A 189 0.81 -0.26 2.36
CA VAL A 189 0.60 0.17 0.97
C VAL A 189 1.73 1.12 0.60
N ARG A 190 2.39 0.87 -0.52
CA ARG A 190 3.48 1.70 -1.04
C ARG A 190 3.20 2.09 -2.49
N SER A 191 3.55 3.31 -2.86
CA SER A 191 3.62 3.71 -4.28
C SER A 191 4.66 2.87 -5.01
N SER A 192 4.40 2.53 -6.27
CA SER A 192 5.32 1.72 -7.09
C SER A 192 6.60 2.45 -7.46
N GLN A 193 6.63 3.79 -7.37
CA GLN A 193 7.84 4.58 -7.62
C GLN A 193 8.78 4.57 -6.39
N GLU A 194 9.89 3.86 -6.51
CA GLU A 194 11.02 3.91 -5.57
C GLU A 194 11.79 5.24 -5.74
N THR A 195 11.22 6.32 -5.23
CA THR A 195 11.90 7.61 -5.07
C THR A 195 12.12 7.90 -3.58
N ASN A 196 13.00 8.85 -3.26
CA ASN A 196 13.24 9.24 -1.86
C ASN A 196 11.96 9.70 -1.13
N ASP A 197 10.93 10.11 -1.87
CA ASP A 197 9.63 10.56 -1.36
C ASP A 197 8.50 9.55 -1.68
N SER A 198 8.81 8.24 -1.75
CA SER A 198 7.78 7.22 -1.98
C SER A 198 6.69 7.29 -0.90
N PHE A 199 5.43 7.31 -1.34
CA PHE A 199 4.29 7.33 -0.43
C PHE A 199 4.15 5.97 0.26
N ILE A 200 3.98 5.99 1.59
CA ILE A 200 3.80 4.78 2.41
C ILE A 200 2.65 5.02 3.38
N ASP A 201 1.60 4.20 3.27
CA ASP A 201 0.55 4.07 4.30
C ASP A 201 0.79 2.76 5.06
N SER A 202 0.81 2.83 6.39
CA SER A 202 0.98 1.67 7.25
C SER A 202 -0.10 1.64 8.32
N ARG A 203 -0.83 0.54 8.36
CA ARG A 203 -1.90 0.30 9.34
C ARG A 203 -1.67 -1.03 10.02
N ALA A 204 -1.91 -1.09 11.31
CA ALA A 204 -1.70 -2.31 12.07
C ALA A 204 -2.87 -2.60 12.99
N THR A 205 -3.08 -3.89 13.21
CA THR A 205 -3.99 -4.42 14.22
C THR A 205 -3.21 -5.30 15.16
N GLU A 206 -3.52 -5.18 16.44
CA GLU A 206 -2.86 -5.91 17.52
C GLU A 206 -3.91 -6.62 18.37
N VAL A 207 -3.65 -7.89 18.63
CA VAL A 207 -4.48 -8.74 19.49
C VAL A 207 -3.60 -9.46 20.51
N PHE A 208 -4.19 -9.79 21.65
CA PHE A 208 -3.53 -10.59 22.68
C PHE A 208 -4.22 -11.94 22.78
N VAL A 209 -3.48 -13.01 22.60
CA VAL A 209 -3.97 -14.38 22.85
C VAL A 209 -3.41 -14.88 24.18
N GLN A 210 -4.18 -15.66 24.94
CA GLN A 210 -3.72 -16.19 26.23
C GLN A 210 -2.79 -17.37 26.00
N GLY A 211 -1.77 -17.50 26.84
CA GLY A 211 -0.72 -18.50 26.76
C GLY A 211 -0.41 -19.16 28.10
N GLN A 212 -0.27 -20.48 28.14
CA GLN A 212 0.16 -21.23 29.32
C GLN A 212 1.53 -21.86 29.07
N SER A 213 2.57 -21.36 29.74
CA SER A 213 3.90 -21.97 29.69
C SER A 213 3.91 -23.24 30.54
N SER A 214 3.91 -24.42 29.92
CA SER A 214 4.23 -25.68 30.58
C SER A 214 5.75 -25.80 30.77
N LEU A 215 6.34 -24.90 31.54
CA LEU A 215 7.64 -25.22 32.12
C LEU A 215 7.39 -26.40 33.05
N LEU A 216 7.90 -27.58 32.69
CA LEU A 216 8.17 -28.66 33.63
C LEU A 216 9.09 -28.05 34.71
N ARG A 217 8.50 -27.38 35.70
CA ARG A 217 9.20 -27.08 36.95
C ARG A 217 9.52 -28.46 37.49
N PRO A 218 10.81 -28.89 37.57
CA PRO A 218 11.11 -30.10 38.28
C PRO A 218 10.50 -29.92 39.66
N SER A 219 9.53 -30.78 39.99
CA SER A 219 8.85 -30.70 41.27
C SER A 219 9.93 -30.64 42.35
N ALA A 220 9.85 -29.67 43.26
CA ALA A 220 10.79 -29.58 44.36
C ALA A 220 10.84 -30.93 45.13
N CYS A 221 9.73 -31.69 45.14
CA CYS A 221 9.71 -33.07 45.64
C CYS A 221 10.63 -34.02 44.86
N LEU A 222 10.66 -33.96 43.52
CA LEU A 222 11.54 -34.81 42.71
C LEU A 222 13.02 -34.47 42.91
N LEU A 223 13.35 -33.18 43.04
CA LEU A 223 14.71 -32.74 43.36
C LEU A 223 15.13 -33.15 44.77
N VAL A 224 14.22 -33.05 45.76
CA VAL A 224 14.46 -33.47 47.14
C VAL A 224 14.60 -34.99 47.24
N THR A 225 13.80 -35.77 46.53
CA THR A 225 13.93 -37.24 46.53
C THR A 225 15.21 -37.70 45.86
N LEU A 226 15.63 -37.08 44.75
CA LEU A 226 16.92 -37.33 44.10
C LEU A 226 18.11 -37.00 45.02
N LEU A 227 18.06 -35.86 45.73
CA LEU A 227 19.10 -35.46 46.68
C LEU A 227 19.15 -36.38 47.92
N LEU A 228 17.99 -36.86 48.41
CA LEU A 228 17.91 -37.82 49.52
C LEU A 228 18.42 -39.21 49.11
N LEU A 229 18.08 -39.68 47.91
CA LEU A 229 18.60 -40.94 47.34
C LEU A 229 20.12 -40.89 47.15
N GLN A 230 20.67 -39.76 46.68
CA GLN A 230 22.11 -39.58 46.59
C GLN A 230 22.81 -39.62 47.95
N ARG A 231 22.18 -39.12 49.03
CA ARG A 231 22.75 -39.21 50.39
C ARG A 231 22.67 -40.61 51.01
N LEU A 232 21.70 -41.44 50.61
CA LEU A 232 21.55 -42.81 51.09
C LEU A 232 22.48 -43.81 50.37
N LEU A 233 23.00 -43.44 49.20
CA LEU A 233 23.87 -44.29 48.37
C LEU A 233 25.37 -44.00 48.53
N VAL A 234 25.78 -43.05 49.39
CA VAL A 234 27.19 -42.86 49.73
C VAL A 234 27.56 -43.84 50.85
N PRO A 235 28.33 -44.91 50.58
CA PRO A 235 28.82 -45.79 51.63
C PRO A 235 29.95 -45.07 52.37
N HIS A 236 29.98 -45.24 53.69
CA HIS A 236 30.94 -44.59 54.57
C HIS A 236 32.33 -45.20 54.50
#